data_AF-A0A1I0VT17-F1
#
_entry.id   AF-A0A1I0VT17-F1
#
_cell.length_a   1.000
_cell.length_b   1.000
_cell.length_c   1.000
_cell.angle_alpha   90.00
_cell.angle_beta   90.00
_cell.angle_gamma   90.00
#
_symmetry.space_group_name_H-M   'P 1'
#
loop_
_entity.id
_entity.type
_entity.pdbx_description
1 polymer ?
#
loop_
_entity_poly.entity_id
_entity_poly.type
_entity_poly.pdbx_seq_one_letter_code
_entity_poly.pdbx_strand_id
1 'polypeptide(L)' 'MEENLNFSLEEAFGKLDELVKKLENKEISLEDSFKFYKEGVELIKKCQESVDTIEKKVLLLNEDGATDEF' A
#
# COMPACT_ATOMS: atom_id res chain seq x y z
N MET A 1 -15.40 6.21 19.44
CA MET A 1 -14.12 6.59 18.81
C MET A 1 -13.52 5.27 18.34
N GLU A 2 -13.92 4.80 17.18
CA GLU A 2 -13.35 3.57 16.59
C GLU A 2 -12.24 4.03 15.64
N GLU A 3 -11.07 4.31 16.21
CA GLU A 3 -9.84 4.40 15.43
C GLU A 3 -9.37 2.98 15.09
N ASN A 4 -10.07 2.33 14.15
CA ASN A 4 -9.40 1.34 13.33
C ASN A 4 -8.72 2.12 12.22
N LEU A 5 -7.39 2.29 12.33
CA LEU A 5 -6.55 2.75 11.23
C LEU A 5 -6.73 1.79 10.04
N ASN A 6 -7.74 2.06 9.20
CA ASN A 6 -7.83 1.48 7.88
C ASN A 6 -6.58 1.93 7.13
N PHE A 7 -5.74 0.97 6.79
CA PHE A 7 -4.62 1.17 5.89
C PHE A 7 -5.10 1.94 4.64
N SER A 8 -4.63 3.18 4.46
CA SER A 8 -4.91 4.01 3.28
C SER A 8 -3.81 3.81 2.24
N LEU A 9 -4.22 3.59 0.99
CA LEU A 9 -3.30 3.48 -0.14
C LEU A 9 -2.57 4.81 -0.38
N GLU A 10 -3.24 5.95 -0.19
CA GLU A 10 -2.66 7.28 -0.29
C GLU A 10 -1.52 7.48 0.73
N GLU A 11 -1.75 7.10 1.98
CA GLU A 11 -0.71 7.14 3.01
C GLU A 11 0.44 6.18 2.71
N ALA A 12 0.13 5.00 2.16
CA ALA A 12 1.14 4.02 1.79
C ALA A 12 2.02 4.51 0.62
N PHE A 13 1.42 5.14 -0.39
CA PHE A 13 2.17 5.76 -1.48
C PHE A 13 3.03 6.92 -0.99
N GLY A 14 2.52 7.76 -0.09
CA GLY A 14 3.32 8.80 0.55
C GLY A 14 4.55 8.25 1.29
N LYS A 15 4.37 7.16 2.02
CA LYS A 15 5.49 6.46 2.70
C LYS A 15 6.47 5.82 1.72
N LEU A 16 5.99 5.27 0.59
CA LEU A 16 6.87 4.75 -0.46
C LEU A 16 7.74 5.86 -1.06
N ASP A 17 7.16 7.03 -1.34
CA ASP A 17 7.92 8.19 -1.83
C ASP A 17 9.00 8.63 -0.83
N GLU A 18 8.70 8.62 0.47
CA GLU A 18 9.68 8.91 1.52
C GLU A 18 10.81 7.86 1.56
N LEU A 19 10.48 6.59 1.40
CA LEU A 19 11.47 5.50 1.37
C LEU A 19 12.37 5.62 0.14
N VAL A 20 11.82 5.95 -1.03
CA VAL A 20 12.60 6.21 -2.26
C VAL A 20 13.57 7.37 -2.01
N LYS A 21 13.12 8.49 -1.46
CA LYS A 21 13.99 9.64 -1.13
C LYS A 21 15.13 9.25 -0.18
N LYS A 22 14.86 8.38 0.81
CA LYS A 22 15.89 7.88 1.73
C LYS A 22 16.90 6.99 1.00
N LEU A 23 16.44 6.10 0.13
CA LEU A 23 17.29 5.19 -0.66
C LEU A 23 18.13 5.92 -1.72
N GLU A 24 17.67 7.05 -2.24
CA GLU A 24 18.42 7.90 -3.17
C GLU A 24 19.50 8.75 -2.50
N ASN A 25 19.48 8.85 -1.16
CA ASN A 25 20.49 9.59 -0.43
C ASN A 25 21.86 8.90 -0.56
N LYS A 26 22.85 9.61 -1.13
CA LYS A 26 24.21 9.10 -1.33
C LYS A 26 24.99 8.81 -0.04
N GLU A 27 24.55 9.36 1.09
CA GLU A 27 25.15 9.14 2.41
C GLU A 27 24.51 7.97 3.18
N ILE A 28 23.55 7.27 2.58
CA ILE A 28 22.89 6.13 3.23
C ILE A 28 23.89 4.99 3.47
N SER A 29 23.82 4.40 4.66
CA SER A 29 24.59 3.19 4.96
C SER A 29 24.02 1.97 4.23
N LEU A 30 24.84 0.94 4.02
CA LEU A 30 24.37 -0.31 3.41
C LEU A 30 23.30 -0.98 4.29
N GLU A 31 23.47 -0.93 5.61
CA GLU A 31 22.52 -1.49 6.57
C GLU A 31 21.17 -0.77 6.51
N ASP A 32 21.17 0.57 6.48
CA ASP A 32 19.96 1.35 6.34
C ASP A 32 19.29 1.14 4.97
N SER A 33 20.09 0.95 3.92
CA SER A 33 19.58 0.62 2.57
C SER A 33 18.79 -0.68 2.60
N PHE A 34 19.33 -1.73 3.22
CA PHE A 34 18.62 -3.01 3.37
C PHE A 34 17.36 -2.88 4.23
N LYS A 35 17.42 -2.07 5.30
CA LYS A 35 16.27 -1.82 6.16
C LYS A 35 15.14 -1.13 5.41
N PHE A 36 15.40 -0.02 4.73
CA PHE A 36 14.37 0.72 3.97
C PHE A 36 13.87 -0.07 2.77
N TYR A 37 14.73 -0.84 2.11
CA TYR A 37 14.30 -1.76 1.05
C TYR A 37 13.30 -2.78 1.58
N LYS A 38 13.60 -3.45 2.70
CA LYS A 38 12.69 -4.41 3.33
C LYS A 38 11.37 -3.75 3.73
N GLU A 39 11.43 -2.55 4.30
CA GLU A 39 10.24 -1.77 4.65
C GLU A 39 9.38 -1.47 3.42
N GLY A 40 10.00 -1.05 2.31
CA GLY A 40 9.31 -0.80 1.05
C GLY A 40 8.64 -2.06 0.48
N VAL A 41 9.33 -3.21 0.51
CA VAL A 41 8.76 -4.49 0.05
C VAL A 41 7.54 -4.89 0.87
N GLU A 42 7.61 -4.78 2.20
CA GLU A 42 6.48 -5.09 3.07
C GLU A 42 5.30 -4.12 2.87
N LEU A 43 5.59 -2.84 2.61
CA LEU A 43 4.56 -1.85 2.32
C LEU A 43 3.86 -2.11 0.98
N ILE A 44 4.61 -2.49 -0.07
CA ILE A 44 4.06 -2.87 -1.38
C ILE A 44 3.13 -4.08 -1.25
N LYS A 45 3.52 -5.11 -0.47
CA LYS A 45 2.67 -6.28 -0.22
C LYS A 45 1.33 -5.88 0.40
N LYS A 46 1.34 -4.98 1.38
CA LYS A 46 0.11 -4.48 2.00
C LYS A 46 -0.77 -3.69 1.02
N CYS A 47 -0.15 -2.91 0.12
CA CYS A 47 -0.89 -2.24 -0.96
C CYS A 47 -1.60 -3.27 -1.85
N GLN A 48 -0.90 -4.33 -2.27
CA GLN A 48 -1.46 -5.40 -3.08
C GLN A 48 -2.64 -6.08 -2.37
N GLU A 49 -2.48 -6.46 -1.11
CA GLU A 49 -3.56 -7.07 -0.32
C GLU A 49 -4.80 -6.15 -0.18
N SER A 50 -4.56 -4.84 -0.04
CA SER A 50 -5.64 -3.85 0.04
C SER A 50 -6.39 -3.72 -1.28
N VAL A 51 -5.69 -3.65 -2.41
CA VAL A 51 -6.28 -3.62 -3.76
C VAL A 51 -7.08 -4.89 -4.01
N ASP A 52 -6.50 -6.07 -3.78
CA ASP A 52 -7.18 -7.37 -3.93
C ASP A 52 -8.46 -7.45 -3.10
N THR A 53 -8.45 -6.87 -1.90
CA THR A 53 -9.62 -6.83 -1.03
C THR A 53 -10.72 -5.93 -1.58
N ILE A 54 -10.35 -4.76 -2.13
CA ILE A 54 -11.29 -3.84 -2.77
C ILE A 54 -11.89 -4.50 -4.02
N GLU A 55 -11.07 -5.11 -4.87
CA GLU A 55 -11.53 -5.82 -6.08
C GLU A 55 -12.54 -6.91 -5.75
N LYS A 56 -12.25 -7.75 -4.75
CA LYS A 56 -13.20 -8.79 -4.28
C LYS A 56 -14.51 -8.21 -3.77
N LYS A 57 -14.46 -7.09 -3.04
CA LYS A 57 -15.67 -6.41 -2.56
C LYS A 57 -16.49 -5.86 -3.72
N VAL A 58 -15.86 -5.30 -4.75
CA VAL A 58 -16.55 -4.85 -5.96
C VAL A 58 -17.20 -6.03 -6.68
N LEU A 59 -16.52 -7.17 -6.80
CA LEU A 59 -17.10 -8.38 -7.41
C LEU A 59 -18.34 -8.89 -6.67
N LEU A 60 -18.30 -8.94 -5.33
CA LEU A 60 -19.46 -9.35 -4.53
C LEU A 60 -20.65 -8.39 -4.68
N LEU A 61 -20.40 -7.08 -4.72
CA LEU A 61 -21.44 -6.08 -4.99
C LEU A 61 -22.07 -6.27 -6.38
N ASN A 62 -21.28 -6.68 -7.37
CA ASN A 62 -21.76 -6.98 -8.71
C ASN A 62 -22.58 -8.28 -8.77
N GLU A 63 -22.27 -9.28 -7.92
CA GLU A 63 -23.01 -10.55 -7.84
C GLU A 63 -24.36 -10.42 -7.09
N ASP A 64 -24.48 -9.48 -6.16
CA ASP A 64 -25.71 -9.23 -5.38
C ASP A 64 -26.77 -8.35 -6.10
N GLY A 65 -26.56 -8.01 -7.38
CA GLY A 65 -27.64 -7.61 -8.28
C GLY A 65 -28.04 -6.12 -8.34
N ALA A 66 -27.08 -5.18 -8.35
CA ALA A 66 -27.34 -3.82 -8.81
C ALA A 66 -26.08 -3.13 -9.41
N THR A 67 -26.07 -2.98 -10.75
CA THR A 67 -25.41 -2.00 -11.68
C THR A 67 -24.09 -1.32 -11.26
N ASP A 68 -23.08 -1.20 -12.14
CA ASP A 68 -23.22 -0.68 -13.51
C ASP A 68 -22.16 -1.14 -14.50
N GLU A 69 -22.57 -1.09 -15.76
CA GLU A 69 -21.78 -1.28 -16.98
C GLU A 69 -20.63 -0.25 -17.04
N PHE A 70 -19.44 -0.69 -17.46
CA PHE A 70 -18.41 0.20 -18.01
C PHE A 70 -18.69 0.46 -19.50
#